data_AF-A0A514BYL5-F1
#
_entry.id   AF-A0A514BYL5-F1
#
_cell.length_a   1.000
_cell.length_b   1.000
_cell.length_c   1.000
_cell.angle_alpha   90.00
_cell.angle_beta   90.00
_cell.angle_gamma   90.00
#
_symmetry.space_group_name_H-M   'P 1'
#
loop_
_entity.id
_entity.type
_entity.pdbx_description
1 polymer ?
#
loop_
_entity_poly.entity_id
_entity_poly.type
_entity_poly.pdbx_seq_one_letter_code
_entity_poly.pdbx_strand_id
1 'polypeptide(L)'
;MPKTNIHQAWSIWTQSSGPDESDELRRARAEAQILDQKPETPEHAVMMLEVLLDNMRAGSRTDERDLGALARLTAFMRGLGQDGRVIN
;
A
#
# COMPACT_ATOMS: atom_id res chain seq x y z
N MET A 1 13.43 13.24 2.38
CA MET A 1 13.17 12.07 3.24
C MET A 1 13.73 10.84 2.55
N PRO A 2 14.42 9.92 3.25
CA PRO A 2 14.89 8.68 2.61
C PRO A 2 13.66 7.92 2.08
N LYS A 3 13.70 7.50 0.81
CA LYS A 3 12.67 6.61 0.25
C LYS A 3 12.65 5.36 1.12
N THR A 4 11.64 5.22 1.96
CA THR A 4 11.51 4.06 2.84
C THR A 4 11.05 2.90 1.98
N ASN A 5 11.74 1.76 2.03
CA ASN A 5 11.51 0.62 1.16
C ASN A 5 10.14 -0.01 1.47
N ILE A 6 9.23 -0.09 0.49
CA ILE A 6 7.90 -0.70 0.66
C ILE A 6 7.97 -2.12 1.23
N HIS A 7 9.00 -2.91 0.90
CA HIS A 7 9.19 -4.25 1.47
C HIS A 7 9.50 -4.23 2.97
N GLN A 8 10.21 -3.20 3.44
CA GLN A 8 10.46 -3.04 4.87
C GLN A 8 9.18 -2.69 5.61
N ALA A 9 8.38 -1.77 5.07
CA ALA A 9 7.08 -1.43 5.63
C ALA A 9 6.14 -2.65 5.59
N TRP A 10 6.16 -3.42 4.50
CA TRP A 10 5.40 -4.66 4.35
C TRP A 10 5.77 -5.71 5.40
N SER A 11 7.07 -5.89 5.67
CA SER A 11 7.53 -6.79 6.73
C SER A 11 6.99 -6.39 8.10
N ILE A 12 6.87 -5.10 8.38
CA ILE A 12 6.28 -4.59 9.64
C ILE A 12 4.76 -4.80 9.65
N TRP A 13 4.07 -4.50 8.55
CA TRP A 13 2.61 -4.63 8.43
C TRP A 13 2.12 -6.06 8.65
N THR A 14 2.88 -7.04 8.14
CA THR A 14 2.53 -8.47 8.19
C THR A 14 3.00 -9.17 9.47
N GLN A 15 3.81 -8.52 10.30
CA GLN A 15 4.19 -9.07 11.60
C GLN A 15 2.97 -9.13 12.52
N SER A 16 2.85 -10.27 13.21
CA SER A 16 1.80 -10.48 14.22
C SER A 16 1.89 -9.39 15.28
N SER A 17 0.87 -8.55 15.37
CA SER A 17 0.84 -7.46 16.34
C SER A 17 0.52 -8.03 17.71
N GLY A 18 1.35 -7.75 18.72
CA GLY A 18 0.98 -8.00 20.11
C GLY A 18 -0.07 -7.00 20.58
N PRO A 19 -0.67 -7.18 21.77
CA PRO A 19 -1.63 -6.23 22.34
C PRO A 19 -0.99 -4.90 22.83
N ASP A 20 0.25 -4.60 22.41
CA ASP A 20 1.01 -3.43 22.85
C ASP A 20 0.72 -2.22 21.94
N GLU A 21 0.43 -1.06 22.53
CA GLU A 21 0.22 0.22 21.83
C GLU A 21 1.42 0.59 20.92
N SER A 22 2.63 0.18 21.30
CA SER A 22 3.85 0.33 20.49
C SER A 22 3.77 -0.41 19.15
N ASP A 23 3.11 -1.56 19.11
CA ASP A 23 2.94 -2.35 17.90
C ASP A 23 1.87 -1.73 16.99
N GLU A 24 0.81 -1.18 17.56
CA GLU A 24 -0.25 -0.49 16.81
C GLU A 24 0.30 0.78 16.13
N LEU A 25 1.06 1.61 16.84
CA LEU A 25 1.70 2.79 16.26
C LEU A 25 2.71 2.41 15.15
N ARG A 26 3.46 1.32 15.35
CA ARG A 26 4.41 0.82 14.36
C ARG A 26 3.69 0.36 13.10
N ARG A 27 2.56 -0.34 13.26
CA ARG A 27 1.72 -0.83 12.16
C ARG A 27 1.05 0.31 11.40
N ALA A 28 0.49 1.30 12.08
CA ALA A 28 -0.08 2.50 11.46
C ALA A 28 0.97 3.29 10.66
N ARG A 29 2.22 3.35 11.15
CA ARG A 29 3.32 3.96 10.39
C ARG A 29 3.68 3.16 9.13
N ALA A 30 3.70 1.83 9.22
CA ALA A 30 3.94 0.95 8.07
C ALA A 30 2.82 1.08 7.03
N GLU A 31 1.57 1.13 7.47
CA GLU A 31 0.40 1.39 6.63
C GLU A 31 0.57 2.67 5.81
N ALA A 32 0.84 3.78 6.49
CA ALA A 32 1.05 5.08 5.84
C ALA A 32 2.20 5.01 4.81
N GLN A 33 3.30 4.37 5.16
CA GLN A 33 4.44 4.20 4.25
C GLN A 33 4.12 3.35 3.01
N ILE A 34 3.27 2.33 3.13
CA ILE A 34 2.84 1.51 2.00
C ILE A 34 1.91 2.34 1.11
N LEU A 35 0.90 2.98 1.70
CA LEU A 35 -0.13 3.69 0.95
C LEU A 35 0.40 4.96 0.28
N ASP A 36 1.33 5.70 0.90
CA ASP A 36 1.89 6.94 0.35
C ASP A 36 2.85 6.71 -0.84
N GLN A 37 3.30 5.48 -1.07
CA GLN A 37 4.20 5.17 -2.16
C GLN A 37 3.49 5.05 -3.51
N LYS A 38 4.25 5.29 -4.58
CA LYS A 38 3.85 4.95 -5.96
C LYS A 38 4.27 3.50 -6.21
N PRO A 39 3.35 2.61 -6.64
CA PRO A 39 3.72 1.25 -7.00
C PRO A 39 4.60 1.28 -8.25
N GLU A 40 5.72 0.57 -8.18
CA GLU A 40 6.71 0.45 -9.26
C GLU A 40 6.64 -0.93 -9.93
N THR A 41 6.10 -1.92 -9.21
CA THR A 41 5.93 -3.31 -9.67
C THR A 41 4.52 -3.81 -9.35
N PRO A 42 4.05 -4.87 -10.03
CA PRO A 42 2.78 -5.52 -9.67
C PRO A 42 2.75 -6.00 -8.21
N GLU A 43 3.89 -6.43 -7.68
CA GLU A 43 4.03 -6.84 -6.28
C GLU A 43 3.74 -5.66 -5.32
N HIS A 44 4.31 -4.48 -5.57
CA HIS A 44 4.01 -3.28 -4.77
C HIS A 44 2.51 -2.95 -4.82
N ALA A 45 1.88 -3.11 -5.99
CA ALA A 45 0.46 -2.86 -6.16
C ALA A 45 -0.39 -3.83 -5.34
N VAL A 46 -0.02 -5.12 -5.29
CA VAL A 46 -0.70 -6.13 -4.45
C VAL A 46 -0.56 -5.79 -2.97
N MET A 47 0.64 -5.44 -2.49
CA MET A 47 0.85 -5.04 -1.10
C MET A 47 -0.05 -3.86 -0.69
N MET A 48 -0.16 -2.84 -1.55
CA MET A 48 -1.05 -1.70 -1.29
C MET A 48 -2.53 -2.12 -1.26
N LEU A 49 -2.96 -3.01 -2.16
CA LEU A 49 -4.34 -3.51 -2.19
C LEU A 49 -4.69 -4.30 -0.93
N GLU A 50 -3.77 -5.11 -0.41
CA GLU A 50 -3.99 -5.87 0.82
C GLU A 50 -4.18 -4.95 2.04
N VAL A 51 -3.37 -3.88 2.15
CA VAL A 51 -3.57 -2.85 3.19
C VAL A 51 -4.95 -2.20 3.08
N LEU A 52 -5.34 -1.78 1.87
CA LEU A 52 -6.65 -1.13 1.64
C LEU A 52 -7.82 -2.06 2.00
N LEU A 53 -7.72 -3.35 1.67
CA LEU A 53 -8.73 -4.35 2.00
C LEU A 53 -8.87 -4.53 3.52
N ASP A 54 -7.75 -4.55 4.25
CA ASP A 54 -7.77 -4.66 5.70
C ASP A 54 -8.35 -3.39 6.36
N ASN A 55 -8.01 -2.19 5.86
CA ASN A 55 -8.60 -0.92 6.30
C ASN A 55 -10.13 -0.93 6.13
N MET A 56 -10.62 -1.41 4.98
CA MET A 56 -12.06 -1.54 4.72
C MET A 56 -12.74 -2.56 5.66
N ARG A 57 -12.09 -3.69 5.94
CA ARG A 57 -12.62 -4.73 6.85
C ARG A 57 -12.68 -4.28 8.30
N ALA A 58 -11.73 -3.46 8.73
CA ALA A 58 -11.71 -2.87 10.06
C ALA A 58 -12.84 -1.85 10.28
N GLY A 59 -13.63 -1.54 9.24
CA GLY A 59 -14.67 -0.51 9.31
C GLY A 59 -14.09 0.90 9.41
N SER A 60 -12.80 1.07 9.09
CA SER A 60 -12.18 2.38 9.01
C SER A 60 -12.86 3.18 7.90
N ARG A 61 -13.17 4.46 8.17
CA ARG A 61 -13.60 5.36 7.11
C ARG A 61 -12.45 5.44 6.11
N THR A 62 -12.70 5.08 4.86
CA THR A 62 -11.81 5.37 3.75
C THR A 62 -11.40 6.84 3.83
N ASP A 63 -10.13 7.09 4.11
CA ASP A 63 -9.61 8.45 4.27
C ASP A 63 -8.97 8.95 2.96
N GLU A 64 -8.46 10.18 2.98
CA GLU A 64 -7.79 10.76 1.80
C GLU A 64 -6.55 9.97 1.37
N ARG A 65 -5.89 9.26 2.30
CA ARG A 65 -4.73 8.44 1.99
C ARG A 65 -5.14 7.20 1.23
N ASP A 66 -6.21 6.53 1.66
CA ASP A 66 -6.77 5.38 0.95
C ASP A 66 -7.18 5.75 -0.48
N LEU A 67 -7.88 6.88 -0.65
CA LEU A 67 -8.27 7.39 -1.97
C LEU A 67 -7.04 7.75 -2.83
N GLY A 68 -6.03 8.36 -2.23
CA GLY A 68 -4.76 8.65 -2.90
C GLY A 68 -4.04 7.39 -3.37
N ALA A 69 -4.02 6.35 -2.54
CA ALA A 69 -3.43 5.05 -2.88
C ALA A 69 -4.17 4.37 -4.05
N LEU A 70 -5.51 4.38 -4.02
CA LEU A 70 -6.34 3.87 -5.12
C LEU A 70 -6.11 4.62 -6.44
N ALA A 71 -5.95 5.95 -6.39
CA ALA A 71 -5.62 6.74 -7.57
C ALA A 71 -4.24 6.36 -8.16
N ARG A 72 -3.23 6.16 -7.30
CA ARG A 72 -1.90 5.69 -7.73
C ARG A 72 -1.93 4.29 -8.33
N LEU A 73 -2.67 3.37 -7.72
CA LEU A 73 -2.90 2.01 -8.24
C LEU A 73 -3.59 2.04 -9.61
N THR A 74 -4.62 2.87 -9.76
CA THR A 74 -5.33 3.03 -11.03
C THR A 74 -4.39 3.52 -12.14
N ALA A 75 -3.55 4.51 -11.85
CA ALA A 75 -2.57 5.01 -12.80
C ALA A 75 -1.54 3.94 -13.19
N PHE A 76 -1.05 3.17 -12.22
CA PHE A 76 -0.11 2.07 -12.47
C PHE A 76 -0.72 0.98 -13.37
N MET A 77 -1.93 0.50 -13.05
CA MET A 77 -2.62 -0.53 -13.85
C MET A 77 -2.90 -0.07 -15.28
N ARG A 78 -3.22 1.22 -15.47
CA ARG A 78 -3.35 1.80 -16.83
C ARG A 78 -2.03 1.78 -17.59
N GLY A 79 -0.91 2.06 -16.93
CA GLY A 79 0.43 1.98 -17.51
C GLY A 79 0.75 0.58 -18.03
N LEU A 80 0.49 -0.46 -17.22
CA LEU A 80 0.69 -1.86 -17.62
C LEU A 80 -0.08 -2.22 -18.91
N GLY A 81 -1.31 -1.71 -19.06
CA GLY A 81 -2.13 -1.95 -20.25
C GLY A 81 -1.70 -1.19 -21.51
N GLN A 82 -0.88 -0.13 -21.36
CA GLN A 82 -0.34 0.65 -22.48
C GLN A 82 0.97 0.04 -23.01
N ASP A 83 1.84 -0.46 -22.14
CA ASP A 83 3.10 -1.11 -22.53
C ASP A 83 2.87 -2.38 -23.36
N GLY A 84 1.76 -3.09 -23.13
CA GLY A 84 1.36 -4.26 -23.92
C GLY A 84 0.82 -3.96 -25.33
N ARG A 85 0.59 -2.70 -25.70
CA ARG A 85 0.03 -2.32 -27.02
C ARG A 85 1.08 -1.95 -28.07
N VAL A 86 2.37 -1.95 -27.73
CA VAL A 86 3.46 -1.60 -28.67
C VAL A 86 3.91 -2.79 -29.52
N ILE A 87 3.30 -3.97 -29.35
CA ILE A 87 3.56 -5.16 -30.17
C ILE A 87 2.32 -5.48 -31.01
N ASN A 88 2.05 -4.67 -32.04
CA ASN A 88 1.24 -5.05 -33.21
C ASN A 88 1.51 -4.09 -34.37
#